data_AF-A0A0M8YU13-F1
#
_entry.id   AF-A0A0M8YU13-F1
#
_cell.length_a   1.000
_cell.length_b   1.000
_cell.length_c   1.000
_cell.angle_alpha   90.00
_cell.angle_beta   90.00
_cell.angle_gamma   90.00
#
_symmetry.space_group_name_H-M   'P 1'
#
loop_
_entity.id
_entity.type
_entity.pdbx_description
1 polymer ?
#
loop_
_entity_poly.entity_id
_entity_poly.type
_entity_poly.pdbx_seq_one_letter_code
_entity_poly.pdbx_strand_id
1 'polypeptide(L)'
;MCCVPAVGLVLGLIALARIRKRGERGKGFAVAGSVLSSVGLVLWVLVFSTGAAADFWDGFRDAARSGTAFALEKGQCFNTPGGSLQGVTYDVDEVPCEQRHDGEVFAVFDLPDRGPYPGDREVTSTADERCYGLVDEYAMDTWALPTDVDVYYLTPTSGSWRAGDREITCLFGSTDEGAGLKGSLRNDASTLDAHQVAYLEAARVVDDALESTPESEYFEDDPAGYRAWAGRVEKALGEQIGMLGAHSWPSAAERPVTKLVADLEAARKEFAAAGTTPAADPFYEHLDEGYALVDGDTTVTARESLGLDTTPPEYEEPGGGGGDSPGKEV
;
A
#
# COMPACT_ATOMS: atom_id res chain seq x y z
N MET A 1 -13.74 31.34 22.96
CA MET A 1 -14.18 32.31 23.98
C MET A 1 -13.03 33.29 24.31
N CYS A 2 -12.70 34.25 23.43
CA CYS A 2 -11.46 35.04 23.56
C CYS A 2 -11.59 36.43 24.22
N CYS A 3 -12.77 36.83 24.72
CA CYS A 3 -12.98 38.23 25.16
C CYS A 3 -13.28 38.40 26.66
N VAL A 4 -13.13 37.37 27.48
CA VAL A 4 -13.50 37.41 28.91
C VAL A 4 -12.55 38.24 29.81
N PRO A 5 -11.21 38.24 29.63
CA PRO A 5 -10.33 38.91 30.60
C PRO A 5 -10.40 40.45 30.52
N ALA A 6 -10.60 41.01 29.32
CA ALA A 6 -10.70 42.46 29.14
C ALA A 6 -11.96 43.05 29.79
N VAL A 7 -13.08 42.31 29.75
CA VAL A 7 -14.35 42.72 30.36
C VAL A 7 -14.23 42.78 31.89
N GLY A 8 -13.51 41.82 32.50
CA GLY A 8 -13.27 41.80 33.95
C GLY A 8 -12.48 43.02 34.44
N LEU A 9 -11.47 43.45 33.67
CA LEU A 9 -10.63 44.61 34.01
C LEU A 9 -11.40 45.93 33.90
N VAL A 10 -12.23 46.08 32.86
CA VAL A 10 -13.10 47.25 32.67
C VAL A 10 -14.16 47.34 33.77
N LEU A 11 -14.82 46.23 34.10
CA LEU A 11 -15.81 46.18 35.17
C LEU A 11 -15.18 46.44 36.55
N GLY A 12 -13.97 45.95 36.79
CA GLY A 12 -13.20 46.22 38.02
C GLY A 12 -12.89 47.71 38.22
N LEU A 13 -12.48 48.41 37.14
CA LEU A 13 -12.22 49.86 37.18
C LEU A 13 -13.51 50.68 37.40
N ILE A 14 -14.62 50.29 36.76
CA ILE A 14 -15.94 50.93 36.94
C ILE A 14 -16.46 50.71 38.37
N ALA A 15 -16.27 49.52 38.94
CA ALA A 15 -16.63 49.22 40.32
C ALA A 15 -15.83 50.05 41.33
N LEU A 16 -14.51 50.22 41.11
CA LEU A 16 -13.65 51.05 41.97
C LEU A 16 -14.10 52.52 41.99
N ALA A 17 -14.50 53.06 40.82
CA ALA A 17 -14.98 54.44 40.70
C ALA A 17 -16.31 54.66 41.44
N ARG A 18 -17.22 53.67 41.45
CA ARG A 18 -18.49 53.74 42.20
C ARG A 18 -18.27 53.62 43.72
N ILE A 19 -17.35 52.75 44.15
CA ILE A 19 -17.01 52.56 45.57
C ILE A 19 -16.41 53.84 46.16
N ARG A 20 -15.60 54.59 45.39
CA ARG A 20 -15.04 55.89 45.82
C ARG A 20 -16.10 56.97 46.06
N LYS A 21 -17.24 56.92 45.36
CA LYS A 21 -18.36 57.88 45.51
C LYS A 21 -19.35 57.54 46.63
N ARG A 22 -19.50 56.26 47.01
CA ARG A 22 -20.53 55.82 47.97
C ARG A 22 -20.01 55.36 49.34
N GLY A 23 -18.69 55.23 49.53
CA GLY A 23 -18.12 54.97 50.86
C GLY A 23 -18.36 53.57 51.42
N GLU A 24 -18.59 52.56 50.57
CA GLU A 24 -18.86 51.19 51.02
C GLU A 24 -17.58 50.34 51.22
N ARG A 25 -17.63 49.41 52.18
CA ARG A 25 -16.55 48.48 52.52
C ARG A 25 -16.47 47.34 51.48
N GLY A 26 -15.76 47.57 50.38
CA GLY A 26 -15.52 46.55 49.33
C GLY A 26 -14.15 46.60 48.65
N LYS A 27 -13.24 47.47 49.13
CA LYS A 27 -11.94 47.73 48.47
C LYS A 27 -11.03 46.50 48.35
N GLY A 28 -11.09 45.56 49.31
CA GLY A 28 -10.22 44.39 49.34
C GLY A 28 -10.47 43.41 48.18
N PHE A 29 -11.73 43.12 47.87
CA PHE A 29 -12.09 42.17 46.80
C PHE A 29 -11.78 42.71 45.40
N ALA A 30 -11.93 44.02 45.18
CA ALA A 30 -11.63 44.62 43.88
C ALA A 30 -10.11 44.67 43.59
N VAL A 31 -9.28 44.85 44.62
CA VAL A 31 -7.82 44.76 44.50
C VAL A 31 -7.40 43.32 44.24
N ALA A 32 -7.95 42.35 44.99
CA ALA A 32 -7.65 40.93 44.79
C ALA A 32 -8.02 40.45 43.37
N GLY A 33 -9.20 40.84 42.86
CA GLY A 33 -9.62 40.51 41.50
C GLY A 33 -8.74 41.13 40.42
N SER A 34 -8.23 42.34 40.65
CA SER A 34 -7.30 43.00 39.73
C SER A 34 -5.94 42.29 39.71
N VAL A 35 -5.40 41.94 40.89
CA VAL A 35 -4.12 41.24 41.02
C VAL A 35 -4.16 39.87 40.35
N LEU A 36 -5.21 39.08 40.62
CA LEU A 36 -5.40 37.77 39.99
C LEU A 36 -5.56 37.89 38.47
N SER A 37 -6.26 38.92 37.99
CA SER A 37 -6.42 39.17 36.54
C SER A 37 -5.09 39.53 35.88
N SER A 38 -4.26 40.38 36.53
CA SER A 38 -2.93 40.71 36.01
C SER A 38 -1.97 39.51 36.01
N VAL A 39 -2.02 38.66 37.05
CA VAL A 39 -1.21 37.42 37.09
C VAL A 39 -1.66 36.45 36.00
N GLY A 40 -2.98 36.29 35.80
CA GLY A 40 -3.50 35.48 34.70
C GLY A 40 -3.06 35.99 33.32
N LEU A 41 -3.03 37.31 33.12
CA LEU A 41 -2.60 37.91 31.85
C LEU A 41 -1.10 37.70 31.61
N VAL A 42 -0.27 37.82 32.66
CA VAL A 42 1.17 37.54 32.58
C VAL A 42 1.44 36.06 32.28
N LEU A 43 0.71 35.14 32.91
CA LEU A 43 0.81 33.70 32.62
C LEU A 43 0.41 33.37 31.17
N TRP A 44 -0.67 33.97 30.68
CA TRP A 44 -1.09 33.81 29.28
C TRP A 44 -0.06 34.38 28.29
N VAL A 45 0.52 35.55 28.57
CA VAL A 45 1.58 36.14 27.74
C VAL A 45 2.81 35.24 27.73
N LEU A 46 3.21 34.70 28.90
CA LEU A 46 4.34 33.77 28.99
C LEU A 46 4.10 32.51 28.16
N VAL A 47 2.94 31.87 28.32
CA VAL A 47 2.56 30.66 27.58
C VAL A 47 2.51 30.89 26.06
N PHE A 48 2.00 32.04 25.60
CA PHE A 48 1.99 32.37 24.17
C PHE A 48 3.36 32.80 23.63
N SER A 49 4.21 33.41 24.47
CA SER A 49 5.55 33.88 24.05
C SER A 49 6.58 32.76 23.93
N THR A 50 6.42 31.67 24.68
CA THR A 50 7.37 30.55 24.69
C THR A 50 7.03 29.45 23.69
N GLY A 51 5.90 29.54 22.98
CA GLY A 51 5.45 28.47 22.08
C GLY A 51 4.89 27.24 22.79
N ALA A 52 4.90 27.19 24.13
CA ALA A 52 4.45 26.03 24.90
C ALA A 52 2.98 25.65 24.65
N ALA A 53 2.13 26.62 24.30
CA ALA A 53 0.77 26.33 23.86
C ALA A 53 0.71 25.64 22.49
N ALA A 54 1.62 25.99 21.57
CA ALA A 54 1.74 25.34 20.27
C ALA A 54 2.32 23.92 20.44
N ASP A 55 3.39 23.75 21.22
CA ASP A 55 3.99 22.43 21.51
C ASP A 55 3.00 21.48 22.21
N PHE A 56 2.19 22.00 23.15
CA PHE A 56 1.11 21.23 23.78
C PHE A 56 -0.02 20.90 22.80
N TRP A 57 -0.34 21.81 21.88
CA TRP A 57 -1.37 21.60 20.86
C TRP A 57 -0.91 20.61 19.79
N ASP A 58 0.35 20.66 19.39
CA ASP A 58 0.97 19.69 18.48
C ASP A 58 1.08 18.32 19.16
N GLY A 59 1.52 18.25 20.43
CA GLY A 59 1.51 17.00 21.19
C GLY A 59 0.10 16.40 21.36
N PHE A 60 -0.94 17.23 21.54
CA PHE A 60 -2.33 16.77 21.56
C PHE A 60 -2.81 16.32 20.17
N ARG A 61 -2.36 16.97 19.10
CA ARG A 61 -2.71 16.64 17.72
C ARG A 61 -2.04 15.34 17.26
N ASP A 62 -0.80 15.12 17.66
CA ASP A 62 -0.05 13.90 17.38
C ASP A 62 -0.60 12.73 18.22
N ALA A 63 -0.95 12.96 19.49
CA ALA A 63 -1.65 11.98 20.31
C ALA A 63 -3.07 11.67 19.82
N ALA A 64 -3.75 12.63 19.18
CA ALA A 64 -5.04 12.40 18.55
C ALA A 64 -4.92 11.62 17.24
N ARG A 65 -3.82 11.79 16.48
CA ARG A 65 -3.53 11.00 15.27
C ARG A 65 -3.11 9.58 15.61
N SER A 66 -2.32 9.39 16.66
CA SER A 66 -1.87 8.07 17.11
C SER A 66 -2.98 7.20 17.70
N GLY A 67 -4.22 7.69 17.78
CA GLY A 67 -5.38 6.97 18.31
C GLY A 67 -6.64 7.07 17.44
N THR A 68 -6.51 7.44 16.17
CA THR A 68 -7.62 7.42 15.21
C THR A 68 -7.19 6.70 13.93
N ALA A 69 -7.73 5.52 13.72
CA ALA A 69 -7.44 4.62 12.60
C ALA A 69 -7.96 5.07 11.21
N PHE A 70 -8.00 6.36 10.95
CA PHE A 70 -8.40 6.93 9.65
C PHE A 70 -7.20 7.35 8.80
N ALA A 71 -5.98 6.95 9.15
CA ALA A 71 -4.79 7.40 8.44
C ALA A 71 -3.71 6.31 8.46
N LEU A 72 -4.06 5.10 8.03
CA LEU A 72 -3.01 4.17 7.65
C LEU A 72 -2.38 4.69 6.36
N GLU A 73 -1.08 4.89 6.37
CA GLU A 73 -0.29 5.38 5.24
C GLU A 73 0.53 4.24 4.64
N LYS A 74 0.84 4.35 3.34
CA LYS A 74 1.75 3.43 2.64
C LYS A 74 3.06 3.26 3.42
N GLY A 75 3.39 2.03 3.78
CA GLY A 75 4.57 1.66 4.57
C GLY A 75 4.29 1.38 6.05
N GLN A 76 3.08 1.62 6.55
CA GLN A 76 2.74 1.36 7.94
C GLN A 76 2.31 -0.09 8.18
N CYS A 77 2.76 -0.65 9.30
CA CYS A 77 2.37 -1.95 9.79
C CYS A 77 1.46 -1.80 11.01
N PHE A 78 0.46 -2.66 11.15
CA PHE A 78 -0.53 -2.54 12.21
C PHE A 78 -1.03 -3.90 12.71
N ASN A 79 -1.59 -3.89 13.92
CA ASN A 79 -2.37 -5.02 14.45
C ASN A 79 -3.86 -4.65 14.49
N THR A 80 -4.71 -5.67 14.37
CA THR A 80 -6.15 -5.53 14.47
C THR A 80 -6.68 -6.03 15.81
N PRO A 81 -7.80 -5.48 16.30
CA PRO A 81 -8.49 -6.01 17.46
C PRO A 81 -8.97 -7.44 17.18
N GLY A 82 -8.30 -8.42 17.78
CA GLY A 82 -8.62 -9.84 17.59
C GLY A 82 -7.73 -10.59 16.60
N GLY A 83 -6.77 -9.92 15.95
CA GLY A 83 -5.75 -10.56 15.10
C GLY A 83 -6.27 -11.14 13.79
N SER A 84 -7.47 -10.73 13.36
CA SER A 84 -8.05 -11.07 12.06
C SER A 84 -8.15 -9.81 11.21
N LEU A 85 -7.78 -9.93 9.94
CA LEU A 85 -7.95 -8.86 8.97
C LEU A 85 -9.41 -8.76 8.49
N GLN A 86 -10.23 -9.79 8.73
CA GLN A 86 -11.65 -9.80 8.41
C GLN A 86 -12.48 -9.06 9.47
N GLY A 87 -13.49 -8.32 9.04
CA GLY A 87 -14.38 -7.51 9.87
C GLY A 87 -13.69 -6.32 10.52
N VAL A 88 -12.50 -5.94 10.05
CA VAL A 88 -11.69 -4.89 10.64
C VAL A 88 -12.40 -3.55 10.52
N THR A 89 -12.39 -2.82 11.63
CA THR A 89 -12.93 -1.46 11.70
C THR A 89 -11.78 -0.47 11.88
N TYR A 90 -12.11 0.83 11.87
CA TYR A 90 -11.21 1.94 12.17
C TYR A 90 -10.71 1.94 13.63
N ASP A 91 -10.13 0.84 14.12
CA ASP A 91 -9.45 0.80 15.41
C ASP A 91 -8.26 -0.16 15.28
N VAL A 92 -7.23 0.26 14.55
CA VAL A 92 -5.99 -0.51 14.34
C VAL A 92 -4.84 0.14 15.10
N ASP A 93 -3.92 -0.69 15.60
CA ASP A 93 -2.75 -0.25 16.34
C ASP A 93 -1.52 -0.27 15.43
N GLU A 94 -0.99 0.90 15.06
CA GLU A 94 0.28 1.00 14.34
C GLU A 94 1.43 0.41 15.19
N VAL A 95 2.24 -0.43 14.57
CA VAL A 95 3.41 -1.06 15.19
C VAL A 95 4.63 -1.03 14.25
N PRO A 96 5.86 -1.07 14.78
CA PRO A 96 7.04 -1.23 13.93
C PRO A 96 7.00 -2.54 13.14
N CYS A 97 7.25 -2.49 11.84
CA CYS A 97 7.20 -3.64 10.93
C CYS A 97 8.18 -4.77 11.31
N GLU A 98 9.27 -4.47 12.04
CA GLU A 98 10.21 -5.49 12.53
C GLU A 98 9.59 -6.40 13.61
N GLN A 99 8.47 -5.97 14.20
CA GLN A 99 7.68 -6.77 15.12
C GLN A 99 6.61 -7.56 14.35
N ARG A 100 6.05 -8.59 15.00
CA ARG A 100 4.88 -9.26 14.47
C ARG A 100 3.74 -8.24 14.31
N HIS A 101 3.12 -8.21 13.14
CA HIS A 101 1.97 -7.38 12.83
C HIS A 101 0.93 -8.16 12.04
N ASP A 102 -0.31 -7.70 11.99
CA ASP A 102 -1.38 -8.40 11.27
C ASP A 102 -1.44 -7.98 9.80
N GLY A 103 -1.13 -6.72 9.49
CA GLY A 103 -1.08 -6.24 8.12
C GLY A 103 -0.10 -5.10 7.88
N GLU A 104 0.31 -4.95 6.62
CA GLU A 104 1.21 -3.91 6.12
C GLU A 104 0.57 -3.19 4.94
N VAL A 105 0.46 -1.87 5.02
CA VAL A 105 -0.18 -1.06 3.97
C VAL A 105 0.80 -0.79 2.84
N PHE A 106 0.43 -1.20 1.62
CA PHE A 106 1.26 -0.99 0.44
C PHE A 106 0.72 0.08 -0.52
N ALA A 107 -0.58 0.41 -0.45
CA ALA A 107 -1.17 1.49 -1.22
C ALA A 107 -2.39 2.11 -0.52
N VAL A 108 -2.62 3.40 -0.79
CA VAL A 108 -3.79 4.15 -0.32
C VAL A 108 -4.25 5.07 -1.44
N PHE A 109 -5.55 5.09 -1.73
CA PHE A 109 -6.10 5.98 -2.76
C PHE A 109 -7.57 6.31 -2.51
N ASP A 110 -8.01 7.47 -3.03
CA ASP A 110 -9.41 7.86 -3.01
C ASP A 110 -10.17 7.37 -4.25
N LEU A 111 -11.39 6.89 -4.02
CA LEU A 111 -12.40 6.74 -5.07
C LEU A 111 -12.86 8.13 -5.55
N PRO A 112 -13.11 8.30 -6.85
CA PRO A 112 -13.65 9.55 -7.37
C PRO A 112 -14.99 9.88 -6.70
N ASP A 113 -15.16 11.11 -6.23
CA ASP A 113 -16.43 11.55 -5.64
C ASP A 113 -17.49 11.77 -6.74
N ARG A 114 -18.22 10.70 -7.07
CA ARG A 114 -19.28 10.69 -8.08
C ARG A 114 -20.68 10.89 -7.49
N GLY A 115 -20.77 11.26 -6.20
CA GLY A 115 -22.02 11.55 -5.52
C GLY A 115 -22.42 10.47 -4.50
N PRO A 116 -23.64 9.89 -4.57
CA PRO A 116 -24.07 8.86 -3.64
C PRO A 116 -23.13 7.66 -3.59
N TYR A 117 -23.17 6.91 -2.48
CA TYR A 117 -22.40 5.67 -2.32
C TYR A 117 -22.72 4.70 -3.48
N PRO A 118 -21.71 4.23 -4.24
CA PRO A 118 -21.93 3.40 -5.43
C PRO A 118 -22.44 1.99 -5.09
N GLY A 119 -22.26 1.54 -3.84
CA GLY A 119 -22.65 0.24 -3.35
C GLY A 119 -21.44 -0.67 -3.16
N ASP A 120 -21.54 -1.59 -2.20
CA ASP A 120 -20.40 -2.40 -1.73
C ASP A 120 -19.73 -3.15 -2.89
N ARG A 121 -20.51 -3.77 -3.78
CA ARG A 121 -19.97 -4.50 -4.94
C ARG A 121 -19.07 -3.66 -5.85
N GLU A 122 -19.45 -2.42 -6.14
CA GLU A 122 -18.66 -1.56 -7.03
C GLU A 122 -17.37 -1.08 -6.34
N VAL A 123 -17.47 -0.77 -5.05
CA VAL A 123 -16.32 -0.39 -4.21
C VAL A 123 -15.34 -1.55 -4.11
N THR A 124 -15.81 -2.73 -3.72
CA THR A 124 -15.00 -3.95 -3.56
C THR A 124 -14.37 -4.36 -4.88
N SER A 125 -15.12 -4.36 -6.00
CA SER A 125 -14.56 -4.68 -7.32
C SER A 125 -13.47 -3.69 -7.74
N THR A 126 -13.60 -2.40 -7.40
CA THR A 126 -12.57 -1.40 -7.69
C THR A 126 -11.36 -1.57 -6.77
N ALA A 127 -11.58 -1.92 -5.51
CA ALA A 127 -10.52 -2.19 -4.55
C ALA A 127 -9.70 -3.40 -4.97
N ASP A 128 -10.36 -4.50 -5.34
CA ASP A 128 -9.75 -5.74 -5.80
C ASP A 128 -8.83 -5.49 -7.01
N GLU A 129 -9.38 -4.98 -8.11
CA GLU A 129 -8.62 -4.69 -9.35
C GLU A 129 -7.41 -3.79 -9.07
N ARG A 130 -7.62 -2.72 -8.30
CA ARG A 130 -6.59 -1.70 -8.12
C ARG A 130 -5.58 -2.07 -7.05
N CYS A 131 -5.95 -2.80 -6.00
CA CYS A 131 -5.01 -3.24 -4.99
C CYS A 131 -4.06 -4.31 -5.54
N TYR A 132 -4.57 -5.31 -6.27
CA TYR A 132 -3.70 -6.27 -6.95
C TYR A 132 -2.79 -5.58 -7.98
N GLY A 133 -3.34 -4.65 -8.77
CA GLY A 133 -2.55 -3.88 -9.74
C GLY A 133 -1.53 -2.88 -9.15
N LEU A 134 -1.48 -2.71 -7.82
CA LEU A 134 -0.53 -1.84 -7.13
C LEU A 134 0.52 -2.62 -6.32
N VAL A 135 0.48 -3.96 -6.33
CA VAL A 135 1.44 -4.81 -5.59
C VAL A 135 2.87 -4.51 -6.02
N ASP A 136 3.17 -4.48 -7.32
CA ASP A 136 4.54 -4.32 -7.82
C ASP A 136 5.13 -2.93 -7.56
N GLU A 137 4.30 -1.91 -7.30
CA GLU A 137 4.79 -0.60 -6.90
C GLU A 137 5.37 -0.58 -5.47
N TYR A 138 5.16 -1.64 -4.71
CA TYR A 138 5.65 -1.79 -3.34
C TYR A 138 6.55 -3.01 -3.16
N ALA A 139 6.19 -4.12 -3.82
CA ALA A 139 6.90 -5.38 -3.84
C ALA A 139 7.26 -5.72 -5.30
N MET A 140 8.27 -5.02 -5.84
CA MET A 140 8.80 -5.26 -7.19
C MET A 140 9.34 -6.69 -7.40
N ASP A 141 9.85 -7.32 -6.34
CA ASP A 141 10.25 -8.72 -6.34
C ASP A 141 9.12 -9.57 -5.73
N THR A 142 8.21 -10.03 -6.59
CA THR A 142 7.07 -10.87 -6.19
C THR A 142 7.50 -12.26 -5.71
N TRP A 143 8.68 -12.76 -6.11
CA TRP A 143 9.22 -14.02 -5.62
C TRP A 143 9.63 -13.93 -4.14
N ALA A 144 9.88 -12.71 -3.63
CA ALA A 144 10.18 -12.48 -2.23
C ALA A 144 8.92 -12.43 -1.35
N LEU A 145 7.72 -12.43 -1.94
CA LEU A 145 6.47 -12.51 -1.18
C LEU A 145 6.26 -13.93 -0.67
N PRO A 146 6.07 -14.14 0.64
CA PRO A 146 5.77 -15.46 1.17
C PRO A 146 4.46 -16.04 0.60
N THR A 147 4.41 -17.36 0.40
CA THR A 147 3.24 -18.07 -0.13
C THR A 147 1.99 -17.98 0.76
N ASP A 148 2.18 -17.66 2.04
CA ASP A 148 1.12 -17.44 3.02
C ASP A 148 0.70 -15.97 3.13
N VAL A 149 1.09 -15.11 2.18
CA VAL A 149 0.69 -13.70 2.11
C VAL A 149 -0.30 -13.47 0.96
N ASP A 150 -1.33 -12.67 1.21
CA ASP A 150 -2.32 -12.25 0.22
C ASP A 150 -2.69 -10.78 0.39
N VAL A 151 -3.38 -10.22 -0.61
CA VAL A 151 -3.87 -8.85 -0.66
C VAL A 151 -5.24 -8.78 0.02
N TYR A 152 -5.35 -7.80 0.91
CA TYR A 152 -6.58 -7.40 1.57
C TYR A 152 -6.80 -5.90 1.34
N TYR A 153 -8.01 -5.43 1.61
CA TYR A 153 -8.33 -4.03 1.47
C TYR A 153 -9.35 -3.54 2.48
N LEU A 154 -9.17 -2.32 2.99
CA LEU A 154 -10.17 -1.59 3.75
C LEU A 154 -10.92 -0.67 2.78
N THR A 155 -12.24 -0.70 2.84
CA THR A 155 -13.11 0.05 1.92
C THR A 155 -14.05 0.98 2.66
N PRO A 156 -14.48 2.09 2.03
CA PRO A 156 -15.45 2.98 2.64
C PRO A 156 -16.81 2.28 2.72
N THR A 157 -17.48 2.41 3.85
CA THR A 157 -18.85 1.93 4.01
C THR A 157 -19.85 3.00 3.56
N SER A 158 -21.11 2.61 3.32
CA SER A 158 -22.18 3.61 3.07
C SER A 158 -22.28 4.69 4.18
N GLY A 159 -21.90 4.34 5.42
CA GLY A 159 -21.87 5.23 6.57
C GLY A 159 -20.74 6.24 6.52
N SER A 160 -19.51 5.76 6.35
CA SER A 160 -18.33 6.62 6.26
C SER A 160 -18.35 7.47 4.98
N TRP A 161 -18.91 6.95 3.89
CA TRP A 161 -19.11 7.72 2.66
C TRP A 161 -19.95 8.98 2.88
N ARG A 162 -21.00 8.91 3.71
CA ARG A 162 -21.79 10.10 4.09
C ARG A 162 -21.00 11.09 4.94
N ALA A 163 -19.96 10.64 5.62
CA ALA A 163 -19.02 11.46 6.37
C ALA A 163 -17.86 11.99 5.51
N GLY A 164 -17.77 11.60 4.24
CA GLY A 164 -16.76 12.07 3.30
C GLY A 164 -15.62 11.09 3.03
N ASP A 165 -15.64 9.91 3.63
CA ASP A 165 -14.65 8.86 3.38
C ASP A 165 -14.78 8.30 1.94
N ARG A 166 -13.69 8.30 1.22
CA ARG A 166 -13.55 7.77 -0.14
C ARG A 166 -12.35 6.84 -0.25
N GLU A 167 -11.66 6.61 0.84
CA GLU A 167 -10.32 6.03 0.84
C GLU A 167 -10.41 4.50 0.76
N ILE A 168 -9.62 3.91 -0.13
CA ILE A 168 -9.31 2.49 -0.14
C ILE A 168 -7.86 2.35 0.33
N THR A 169 -7.66 1.47 1.30
CA THR A 169 -6.34 1.09 1.82
C THR A 169 -6.06 -0.34 1.42
N CYS A 170 -5.01 -0.58 0.65
CA CYS A 170 -4.54 -1.90 0.25
C CYS A 170 -3.45 -2.38 1.19
N LEU A 171 -3.55 -3.62 1.64
CA LEU A 171 -2.63 -4.18 2.63
C LEU A 171 -2.29 -5.64 2.33
N PHE A 172 -1.07 -6.03 2.69
CA PHE A 172 -0.69 -7.43 2.76
C PHE A 172 -1.11 -8.01 4.09
N GLY A 173 -1.45 -9.29 4.09
CA GLY A 173 -1.83 -10.04 5.27
C GLY A 173 -1.59 -11.52 5.13
N SER A 174 -1.51 -12.23 6.26
CA SER A 174 -1.40 -13.68 6.26
C SER A 174 -2.69 -14.34 5.78
N THR A 175 -2.60 -15.40 4.97
CA THR A 175 -3.73 -16.29 4.63
C THR A 175 -4.09 -17.23 5.78
N ASP A 176 -3.12 -17.55 6.62
CA ASP A 176 -3.30 -18.28 7.87
C ASP A 176 -3.77 -17.32 8.98
N GLU A 177 -5.04 -17.44 9.37
CA GLU A 177 -5.66 -16.61 10.42
C GLU A 177 -4.82 -16.64 11.72
N GLY A 178 -4.38 -15.46 12.17
CA GLY A 178 -3.65 -15.29 13.42
C GLY A 178 -2.13 -15.49 13.36
N ALA A 179 -1.56 -16.00 12.26
CA ALA A 179 -0.10 -16.13 12.12
C ALA A 179 0.58 -14.75 12.10
N GLY A 180 0.04 -13.82 11.32
CA GLY A 180 0.56 -12.46 11.15
C GLY A 180 1.88 -12.43 10.35
N LEU A 181 2.29 -11.22 9.98
CA LEU A 181 3.50 -10.94 9.22
C LEU A 181 4.68 -10.60 10.14
N LYS A 182 5.90 -10.68 9.59
CA LYS A 182 7.12 -10.26 10.29
C LYS A 182 8.14 -9.66 9.32
N GLY A 183 8.60 -8.45 9.65
CA GLY A 183 9.42 -7.66 8.73
C GLY A 183 8.54 -6.99 7.68
N SER A 184 9.05 -5.93 7.06
CA SER A 184 8.37 -5.28 5.94
C SER A 184 8.52 -6.11 4.68
N LEU A 185 7.43 -6.23 3.91
CA LEU A 185 7.37 -6.82 2.57
C LEU A 185 7.80 -5.83 1.48
N ARG A 186 8.10 -4.58 1.85
CA ARG A 186 8.58 -3.56 0.91
C ARG A 186 9.90 -4.00 0.28
N ASN A 187 9.90 -4.11 -1.04
CA ASN A 187 11.10 -4.30 -1.83
C ASN A 187 11.09 -3.38 -3.08
N ASP A 188 10.61 -2.15 -2.94
CA ASP A 188 10.59 -1.16 -4.02
C ASP A 188 11.97 -0.50 -4.27
N ALA A 189 12.02 0.42 -5.24
CA ALA A 189 13.23 1.16 -5.61
C ALA A 189 13.86 2.00 -4.47
N SER A 190 13.18 2.17 -3.32
CA SER A 190 13.78 2.79 -2.13
C SER A 190 14.63 1.82 -1.30
N THR A 191 14.42 0.51 -1.48
CA THR A 191 15.11 -0.57 -0.76
C THR A 191 16.06 -1.39 -1.64
N LEU A 192 15.81 -1.44 -2.95
CA LEU A 192 16.61 -2.19 -3.91
C LEU A 192 17.76 -1.36 -4.50
N ASP A 193 18.81 -2.05 -4.96
CA ASP A 193 19.85 -1.41 -5.76
C ASP A 193 19.46 -1.25 -7.24
N ALA A 194 20.24 -0.44 -7.98
CA ALA A 194 19.93 -0.12 -9.37
C ALA A 194 20.01 -1.31 -10.34
N HIS A 195 20.77 -2.37 -10.00
CA HIS A 195 20.82 -3.59 -10.82
C HIS A 195 19.62 -4.48 -10.56
N GLN A 196 19.20 -4.58 -9.30
CA GLN A 196 17.97 -5.27 -8.91
C GLN A 196 16.74 -4.63 -9.55
N VAL A 197 16.60 -3.30 -9.44
CA VAL A 197 15.51 -2.54 -10.07
C VAL A 197 15.49 -2.77 -11.59
N ALA A 198 16.63 -2.63 -12.27
CA ALA A 198 16.71 -2.82 -13.72
C ALA A 198 16.33 -4.25 -14.17
N TYR A 199 16.64 -5.26 -13.35
CA TYR A 199 16.25 -6.64 -13.63
C TYR A 199 14.73 -6.83 -13.45
N LEU A 200 14.18 -6.39 -12.32
CA LEU A 200 12.77 -6.56 -11.99
C LEU A 200 11.85 -5.75 -12.91
N GLU A 201 12.24 -4.54 -13.31
CA GLU A 201 11.52 -3.76 -14.32
C GLU A 201 11.47 -4.49 -15.68
N ALA A 202 12.56 -5.18 -16.05
CA ALA A 202 12.58 -5.97 -17.28
C ALA A 202 11.72 -7.24 -17.15
N ALA A 203 11.74 -7.91 -15.99
CA ALA A 203 10.92 -9.08 -15.72
C ALA A 203 9.41 -8.74 -15.73
N ARG A 204 9.02 -7.62 -15.12
CA ARG A 204 7.61 -7.20 -15.01
C ARG A 204 6.92 -7.10 -16.37
N VAL A 205 7.63 -6.72 -17.43
CA VAL A 205 7.07 -6.64 -18.79
C VAL A 205 6.53 -8.00 -19.26
N VAL A 206 7.23 -9.08 -18.91
CA VAL A 206 6.80 -10.45 -19.24
C VAL A 206 5.72 -10.92 -18.27
N ASP A 207 5.87 -10.63 -16.97
CA ASP A 207 4.87 -10.99 -15.97
C ASP A 207 3.49 -10.38 -16.31
N ASP A 208 3.44 -9.08 -16.62
CA ASP A 208 2.23 -8.37 -17.10
C ASP A 208 1.60 -9.07 -18.32
N ALA A 209 2.44 -9.52 -19.26
CA ALA A 209 1.96 -10.18 -20.46
C ALA A 209 1.40 -11.58 -20.17
N LEU A 210 2.03 -12.34 -19.28
CA LEU A 210 1.58 -13.66 -18.81
C LEU A 210 0.28 -13.55 -18.02
N GLU A 211 0.16 -12.57 -17.12
CA GLU A 211 -1.07 -12.27 -16.37
C GLU A 211 -2.24 -11.91 -17.30
N SER A 212 -1.98 -11.36 -18.49
CA SER A 212 -3.01 -11.01 -19.48
C SER A 212 -3.64 -12.19 -20.24
N THR A 213 -3.62 -13.40 -19.64
CA THR A 213 -4.20 -14.62 -20.20
C THR A 213 -5.71 -14.44 -20.45
N PRO A 214 -6.29 -14.99 -21.53
CA PRO A 214 -7.73 -14.88 -21.79
C PRO A 214 -8.60 -15.46 -20.66
N GLU A 215 -9.79 -14.88 -20.43
CA GLU A 215 -10.75 -15.37 -19.41
C GLU A 215 -11.27 -16.79 -19.66
N SER A 216 -11.24 -17.26 -20.91
CA SER A 216 -11.62 -18.62 -21.26
C SER A 216 -10.63 -19.62 -20.67
N GLU A 217 -11.10 -20.62 -19.92
CA GLU A 217 -10.26 -21.60 -19.23
C GLU A 217 -9.38 -22.45 -20.18
N TYR A 218 -9.87 -22.73 -21.39
CA TYR A 218 -9.18 -23.60 -22.35
C TYR A 218 -8.94 -22.92 -23.69
N PHE A 219 -7.82 -23.26 -24.34
CA PHE A 219 -7.48 -22.82 -25.70
C PHE A 219 -8.60 -23.08 -26.70
N GLU A 220 -9.27 -24.22 -26.58
CA GLU A 220 -10.32 -24.68 -27.48
C GLU A 220 -11.56 -23.78 -27.48
N ASP A 221 -11.79 -23.07 -26.37
CA ASP A 221 -12.93 -22.16 -26.20
C ASP A 221 -12.68 -20.79 -26.86
N ASP A 222 -11.43 -20.30 -26.85
CA ASP A 222 -11.02 -19.11 -27.60
C ASP A 222 -9.61 -19.23 -28.25
N PRO A 223 -9.48 -20.00 -29.35
CA PRO A 223 -8.19 -20.18 -30.00
C PRO A 223 -7.60 -18.87 -30.54
N ALA A 224 -8.43 -17.88 -30.84
CA ALA A 224 -7.98 -16.59 -31.37
C ALA A 224 -7.42 -15.70 -30.26
N GLY A 225 -8.09 -15.65 -29.10
CA GLY A 225 -7.62 -14.94 -27.91
C GLY A 225 -6.30 -15.48 -27.39
N TYR A 226 -6.17 -16.80 -27.26
CA TYR A 226 -4.94 -17.45 -26.81
C TYR A 226 -3.76 -17.22 -27.77
N ARG A 227 -3.98 -17.33 -29.08
CA ARG A 227 -2.92 -16.97 -30.06
C ARG A 227 -2.51 -15.50 -29.98
N ALA A 228 -3.49 -14.60 -29.78
CA ALA A 228 -3.21 -13.18 -29.64
C ALA A 228 -2.44 -12.89 -28.34
N TRP A 229 -2.75 -13.60 -27.25
CA TRP A 229 -2.04 -13.54 -25.97
C TRP A 229 -0.60 -14.07 -26.10
N ALA A 230 -0.39 -15.24 -26.68
CA ALA A 230 0.96 -15.75 -26.93
C ALA A 230 1.82 -14.77 -27.76
N GLY A 231 1.21 -14.10 -28.74
CA GLY A 231 1.86 -13.02 -29.49
C GLY A 231 2.11 -11.72 -28.71
N ARG A 232 1.43 -11.49 -27.57
CA ARG A 232 1.80 -10.41 -26.62
C ARG A 232 3.01 -10.82 -25.79
N VAL A 233 3.01 -12.05 -25.27
CA VAL A 233 4.14 -12.61 -24.49
C VAL A 233 5.42 -12.65 -25.33
N GLU A 234 5.34 -13.05 -26.60
CA GLU A 234 6.47 -13.01 -27.56
C GLU A 234 7.11 -11.62 -27.66
N LYS A 235 6.29 -10.56 -27.71
CA LYS A 235 6.77 -9.18 -27.78
C LYS A 235 7.38 -8.72 -26.47
N ALA A 236 6.73 -9.05 -25.36
CA ALA A 236 7.21 -8.76 -24.01
C ALA A 236 8.58 -9.38 -23.74
N LEU A 237 8.76 -10.65 -24.13
CA LEU A 237 10.07 -11.32 -24.06
C LEU A 237 11.11 -10.58 -24.90
N GLY A 238 10.74 -10.12 -26.10
CA GLY A 238 11.61 -9.29 -26.93
C GLY A 238 12.03 -7.97 -26.26
N GLU A 239 11.13 -7.35 -25.50
CA GLU A 239 11.39 -6.13 -24.75
C GLU A 239 12.27 -6.39 -23.53
N GLN A 240 11.98 -7.41 -22.72
CA GLN A 240 12.82 -7.84 -21.60
C GLN A 240 14.25 -8.15 -22.06
N ILE A 241 14.42 -8.92 -23.14
CA ILE A 241 15.74 -9.21 -23.74
C ILE A 241 16.48 -7.92 -24.08
N GLY A 242 15.77 -6.94 -24.68
CA GLY A 242 16.33 -5.64 -25.02
C GLY A 242 16.77 -4.84 -23.80
N MET A 243 15.95 -4.81 -22.75
CA MET A 243 16.24 -4.13 -21.48
C MET A 243 17.45 -4.76 -20.79
N LEU A 244 17.46 -6.09 -20.64
CA LEU A 244 18.55 -6.83 -20.02
C LEU A 244 19.87 -6.66 -20.80
N GLY A 245 19.83 -6.67 -22.13
CA GLY A 245 21.00 -6.49 -22.98
C GLY A 245 21.55 -5.05 -23.02
N ALA A 246 20.71 -4.06 -22.73
CA ALA A 246 21.11 -2.65 -22.69
C ALA A 246 21.75 -2.24 -21.35
N HIS A 247 21.47 -2.97 -20.27
CA HIS A 247 21.98 -2.66 -18.94
C HIS A 247 23.43 -3.13 -18.73
N SER A 248 24.22 -2.33 -17.99
CA SER A 248 25.60 -2.69 -17.63
C SER A 248 25.61 -3.43 -16.29
N TRP A 249 25.79 -4.74 -16.33
CA TRP A 249 25.74 -5.62 -15.16
C TRP A 249 27.05 -5.64 -14.36
N PRO A 250 26.99 -5.88 -13.05
CA PRO A 250 28.19 -6.16 -12.27
C PRO A 250 28.84 -7.47 -12.75
N SER A 251 30.15 -7.61 -12.58
CA SER A 251 30.91 -8.74 -13.13
C SER A 251 30.43 -10.12 -12.66
N ALA A 252 29.80 -10.17 -11.48
CA ALA A 252 29.19 -11.40 -10.95
C ALA A 252 27.93 -11.82 -11.71
N ALA A 253 27.16 -10.86 -12.24
CA ALA A 253 25.87 -11.09 -12.90
C ALA A 253 25.95 -11.08 -14.44
N GLU A 254 27.01 -10.52 -15.03
CA GLU A 254 27.15 -10.40 -16.50
C GLU A 254 26.95 -11.75 -17.22
N ARG A 255 27.63 -12.81 -16.76
CA ARG A 255 27.51 -14.14 -17.35
C ARG A 255 26.16 -14.81 -17.05
N PRO A 256 25.65 -14.83 -15.81
CA PRO A 256 24.29 -15.29 -15.52
C PRO A 256 23.21 -14.64 -16.38
N VAL A 257 23.17 -13.30 -16.45
CA VAL A 257 22.16 -12.57 -17.24
C VAL A 257 22.32 -12.85 -18.74
N THR A 258 23.54 -12.96 -19.26
CA THR A 258 23.76 -13.34 -20.67
C THR A 258 23.18 -14.73 -20.99
N LYS A 259 23.27 -15.68 -20.07
CA LYS A 259 22.66 -17.01 -20.25
C LYS A 259 21.13 -16.94 -20.21
N LEU A 260 20.58 -16.20 -19.24
CA LEU A 260 19.15 -15.95 -19.17
C LEU A 260 18.62 -15.37 -20.48
N VAL A 261 19.29 -14.35 -21.03
CA VAL A 261 18.90 -13.75 -22.32
C VAL A 261 18.83 -14.79 -23.44
N ALA A 262 19.74 -15.76 -23.48
CA ALA A 262 19.72 -16.82 -24.49
C ALA A 262 18.52 -17.77 -24.32
N ASP A 263 18.12 -18.07 -23.08
CA ASP A 263 16.95 -18.89 -22.79
C ASP A 263 15.65 -18.12 -23.07
N LEU A 264 15.59 -16.83 -22.74
CA LEU A 264 14.47 -15.95 -23.10
C LEU A 264 14.31 -15.82 -24.63
N GLU A 265 15.41 -15.81 -25.39
CA GLU A 265 15.35 -15.86 -26.87
C GLU A 265 14.78 -17.19 -27.39
N ALA A 266 14.98 -18.28 -26.66
CA ALA A 266 14.36 -19.56 -26.97
C ALA A 266 12.87 -19.56 -26.58
N ALA A 267 12.52 -19.09 -25.38
CA ALA A 267 11.14 -18.93 -24.92
C ALA A 267 10.32 -18.10 -25.90
N ARG A 268 10.90 -16.99 -26.39
CA ARG A 268 10.27 -16.12 -27.38
C ARG A 268 9.90 -16.86 -28.66
N LYS A 269 10.71 -17.83 -29.11
CA LYS A 269 10.40 -18.64 -30.29
C LYS A 269 9.24 -19.59 -30.02
N GLU A 270 9.16 -20.17 -28.83
CA GLU A 270 8.04 -21.03 -28.44
C GLU A 270 6.72 -20.26 -28.38
N PHE A 271 6.69 -19.09 -27.72
CA PHE A 271 5.49 -18.23 -27.73
C PHE A 271 5.13 -17.73 -29.14
N ALA A 272 6.12 -17.47 -30.01
CA ALA A 272 5.86 -17.16 -31.41
C ALA A 272 5.19 -18.33 -32.15
N ALA A 273 5.63 -19.57 -31.89
CA ALA A 273 5.05 -20.76 -32.49
C ALA A 273 3.62 -21.00 -31.96
N ALA A 274 3.42 -20.89 -30.65
CA ALA A 274 2.10 -20.93 -29.99
C ALA A 274 1.13 -19.90 -30.59
N GLY A 275 1.61 -18.69 -30.88
CA GLY A 275 0.82 -17.63 -31.53
C GLY A 275 0.33 -17.95 -32.96
N THR A 276 0.83 -19.02 -33.59
CA THR A 276 0.50 -19.39 -34.97
C THR A 276 -0.17 -20.75 -35.14
N THR A 277 -0.07 -21.64 -34.15
CA THR A 277 -0.64 -22.99 -34.25
C THR A 277 -2.18 -22.98 -34.22
N PRO A 278 -2.85 -23.75 -35.09
CA PRO A 278 -4.31 -23.88 -35.06
C PRO A 278 -4.81 -24.99 -34.12
N ALA A 279 -3.92 -25.82 -33.57
CA ALA A 279 -4.26 -27.01 -32.79
C ALA A 279 -3.91 -26.83 -31.30
N ALA A 280 -4.72 -27.42 -30.43
CA ALA A 280 -4.58 -27.34 -28.98
C ALA A 280 -3.33 -28.02 -28.46
N ASP A 281 -3.09 -29.30 -28.79
CA ASP A 281 -1.92 -30.03 -28.25
C ASP A 281 -0.59 -29.31 -28.54
N PRO A 282 -0.28 -28.88 -29.78
CA PRO A 282 0.95 -28.13 -30.03
C PRO A 282 0.96 -26.75 -29.37
N PHE A 283 -0.21 -26.15 -29.10
CA PHE A 283 -0.26 -24.87 -28.37
C PHE A 283 0.24 -25.05 -26.94
N TYR A 284 -0.30 -26.05 -26.22
CA TYR A 284 0.11 -26.35 -24.85
C TYR A 284 1.56 -26.83 -24.78
N GLU A 285 2.03 -27.65 -25.74
CA GLU A 285 3.44 -28.07 -25.81
C GLU A 285 4.40 -26.85 -25.89
N HIS A 286 4.10 -25.86 -26.73
CA HIS A 286 4.90 -24.65 -26.83
C HIS A 286 4.80 -23.76 -25.59
N LEU A 287 3.66 -23.75 -24.88
CA LEU A 287 3.56 -23.02 -23.61
C LEU A 287 4.44 -23.66 -22.54
N ASP A 288 4.37 -24.98 -22.37
CA ASP A 288 5.17 -25.72 -21.40
C ASP A 288 6.67 -25.48 -21.62
N GLU A 289 7.12 -25.58 -22.88
CA GLU A 289 8.52 -25.29 -23.24
C GLU A 289 8.89 -23.81 -23.01
N GLY A 290 7.97 -22.89 -23.31
CA GLY A 290 8.14 -21.46 -23.06
C GLY A 290 8.31 -21.13 -21.58
N TYR A 291 7.39 -21.58 -20.72
CA TYR A 291 7.42 -21.35 -19.27
C TYR A 291 8.66 -21.95 -18.61
N ALA A 292 9.05 -23.17 -19.01
CA ALA A 292 10.26 -23.81 -18.48
C ALA A 292 11.54 -23.02 -18.74
N LEU A 293 11.53 -22.13 -19.75
CA LEU A 293 12.65 -21.24 -20.08
C LEU A 293 12.53 -19.86 -19.40
N VAL A 294 11.31 -19.35 -19.18
CA VAL A 294 11.09 -18.06 -18.49
C VAL A 294 11.47 -18.16 -17.01
N ASP A 295 11.09 -19.23 -16.32
CA ASP A 295 11.32 -19.40 -14.88
C ASP A 295 12.28 -20.55 -14.56
N GLY A 296 13.14 -20.89 -15.53
CA GLY A 296 14.10 -21.97 -15.43
C GLY A 296 15.35 -21.66 -14.60
N ASP A 297 16.28 -22.62 -14.56
CA ASP A 297 17.53 -22.54 -13.79
C ASP A 297 18.37 -21.28 -14.09
N THR A 298 18.33 -20.76 -15.31
CA THR A 298 19.09 -19.55 -15.67
C THR A 298 18.47 -18.27 -15.11
N THR A 299 17.15 -18.21 -14.96
CA THR A 299 16.43 -17.15 -14.23
C THR A 299 16.84 -17.16 -12.77
N VAL A 300 16.77 -18.32 -12.13
CA VAL A 300 17.22 -18.52 -10.74
C VAL A 300 18.69 -18.10 -10.57
N THR A 301 19.58 -18.54 -11.47
CA THR A 301 21.01 -18.19 -11.41
C THR A 301 21.26 -16.70 -11.60
N ALA A 302 20.52 -16.03 -12.49
CA ALA A 302 20.62 -14.59 -12.71
C ALA A 302 20.16 -13.82 -11.47
N ARG A 303 19.03 -14.21 -10.88
CA ARG A 303 18.47 -13.63 -9.65
C ARG A 303 19.41 -13.82 -8.46
N GLU A 304 19.95 -15.01 -8.26
CA GLU A 304 20.95 -15.29 -7.22
C GLU A 304 22.18 -14.37 -7.35
N SER A 305 22.66 -14.14 -8.57
CA SER A 305 23.81 -13.27 -8.83
C SER A 305 23.56 -11.79 -8.52
N LEU A 306 22.29 -11.40 -8.44
CA LEU A 306 21.81 -10.06 -8.10
C LEU A 306 21.31 -9.97 -6.64
N GLY A 307 21.34 -11.08 -5.89
CA GLY A 307 20.82 -11.13 -4.53
C GLY A 307 19.31 -10.92 -4.43
N LEU A 308 18.57 -11.30 -5.47
CA LEU A 308 17.10 -11.35 -5.48
C LEU A 308 16.60 -12.71 -4.96
N ASP A 309 15.30 -12.84 -4.66
CA ASP A 309 14.76 -14.14 -4.24
C ASP A 309 14.89 -15.17 -5.37
N THR A 310 15.10 -16.42 -5.03
CA THR A 310 15.40 -17.50 -5.97
C THR A 310 14.33 -18.58 -6.01
N THR A 311 13.24 -18.40 -5.27
CA THR A 311 12.11 -19.32 -5.20
C THR A 311 11.09 -18.93 -6.26
N PRO A 312 10.95 -19.71 -7.35
CA PRO A 312 9.93 -19.42 -8.35
C PRO A 312 8.54 -19.53 -7.72
N PRO A 313 7.56 -18.73 -8.19
CA PRO A 313 6.18 -18.89 -7.78
C PRO A 313 5.65 -20.25 -8.24
N GLU A 314 4.73 -20.83 -7.47
CA GLU A 314 3.99 -22.01 -7.91
C GLU A 314 2.89 -21.56 -8.89
N TYR A 315 3.00 -21.95 -10.16
CA TYR A 315 1.94 -21.71 -11.14
C TYR A 315 0.84 -22.76 -10.96
N GLU A 316 -0.42 -22.33 -10.79
CA GLU A 316 -1.55 -23.25 -10.89
C GLU A 316 -1.65 -23.77 -12.34
N GLU A 317 -1.56 -25.09 -12.52
CA GLU A 317 -1.69 -25.66 -13.86
C GLU A 317 -3.10 -25.42 -14.44
N PRO A 318 -3.23 -25.13 -15.76
CA PRO A 318 -4.53 -24.95 -16.40
C PRO A 318 -5.35 -26.24 -16.26
N GLY A 319 -6.46 -26.16 -15.51
CA GLY A 319 -7.33 -27.29 -15.16
C GLY A 319 -7.28 -27.70 -13.67
N GLY A 320 -6.41 -27.08 -12.88
CA GLY A 320 -6.33 -27.21 -11.43
C GLY A 320 -7.29 -26.28 -10.69
N GLY A 321 -8.59 -26.33 -11.00
CA GLY A 321 -9.67 -25.72 -10.20
C GLY A 321 -9.31 -24.40 -9.54
N GLY A 322 -9.23 -23.35 -10.37
CA GLY A 322 -8.81 -22.01 -9.99
C GLY A 322 -9.35 -21.62 -8.62
N GLY A 323 -8.41 -21.36 -7.71
CA GLY A 323 -8.68 -20.55 -6.55
C GLY A 323 -8.92 -19.12 -7.00
N ASP A 324 -10.05 -18.86 -7.68
CA ASP A 324 -10.74 -17.58 -7.56
C ASP A 324 -11.11 -17.47 -6.07
N SER A 325 -10.14 -17.09 -5.24
CA SER A 325 -10.43 -16.36 -4.03
C SER A 325 -10.46 -14.91 -4.49
N PRO A 326 -11.64 -14.37 -4.88
CA PRO A 326 -11.78 -12.93 -4.91
C PRO A 326 -11.23 -12.40 -3.59
N GLY A 327 -10.46 -11.31 -3.64
CA GLY A 327 -9.83 -10.75 -2.45
C GLY A 327 -10.84 -10.74 -1.32
N LYS A 328 -10.48 -11.36 -0.19
CA LYS A 328 -11.48 -11.63 0.85
C LYS A 328 -11.94 -10.30 1.41
N GLU A 329 -13.21 -9.98 1.15
CA GLU A 329 -13.90 -8.88 1.79
C GLU A 329 -13.70 -8.99 3.30
N VAL A 330 -13.16 -7.92 3.87
CA VAL A 330 -12.99 -7.76 5.31
C VAL A 330 -14.31 -7.29 5.92
#